data_AF-A0A1U9JX57-F1
#
_entry.id   AF-A0A1U9JX57-F1
#
_cell.length_a   1.000
_cell.length_b   1.000
_cell.length_c   1.000
_cell.angle_alpha   90.00
_cell.angle_beta   90.00
_cell.angle_gamma   90.00
#
_symmetry.space_group_name_H-M   'P 1'
#
loop_
_entity.id
_entity.type
_entity.pdbx_description
1 polymer ?
#
loop_
_entity_poly.entity_id
_entity_poly.type
_entity_poly.pdbx_seq_one_letter_code
_entity_poly.pdbx_strand_id
1 'polypeptide(L)'
;MVVGKPGGLTVAEVLACGRPLLATCCLRGQESFNVRFIEEHKVGRLVHEDELCPAVEALFADRAALADMQARAWALGRRDGAAGVAEAALTFAQSHTPQQPDTPRLEWLRHIAQRCLGNVDKLYHRWHDLQPIGEVLYVGRTRYRGPAMTFADGTQLKPGDFMGTLHLNNARFPDLEADTSIQAALRFTRLMLASMRILAEQGHQNPHFSELTVYNAVSWLGPHGAKVGFQTQPVPPGPRKYLSSLYFRLLVWTFAPAQQTRASANPEPTIYWLTREQLLQRFGKAANHSNAGENA
;
A
#
# COMPACT_ATOMS: atom_id res chain seq x y z
N MET A 1 -23.18 -18.43 21.31
CA MET A 1 -22.02 -17.55 21.46
C MET A 1 -20.87 -18.14 20.67
N VAL A 2 -19.92 -17.31 20.23
CA VAL A 2 -18.68 -17.73 19.57
C VAL A 2 -17.50 -17.12 20.33
N VAL A 3 -16.39 -17.86 20.40
CA VAL A 3 -15.13 -17.40 20.97
C VAL A 3 -14.08 -17.43 19.85
N GLY A 4 -13.31 -16.36 19.68
CA GLY A 4 -12.26 -16.34 18.68
C GLY A 4 -11.76 -14.96 18.30
N LYS A 5 -11.10 -14.86 17.15
CA LYS A 5 -10.49 -13.63 16.67
C LYS A 5 -11.56 -12.67 16.10
N PRO A 6 -11.53 -11.36 16.41
CA PRO A 6 -12.49 -10.38 15.93
C PRO A 6 -12.15 -9.90 14.50
N GLY A 7 -11.96 -10.85 13.58
CA GLY A 7 -11.80 -10.55 12.16
C GLY A 7 -13.09 -10.01 11.55
N GLY A 8 -12.99 -9.15 10.52
CA GLY A 8 -14.17 -8.50 9.93
C GLY A 8 -15.22 -9.49 9.41
N LEU A 9 -14.80 -10.57 8.75
CA LEU A 9 -15.70 -11.64 8.30
C LEU A 9 -16.32 -12.40 9.48
N THR A 10 -15.50 -12.79 10.46
CA THR A 10 -15.96 -13.50 11.65
C THR A 10 -17.02 -12.70 12.41
N VAL A 11 -16.80 -11.41 12.62
CA VAL A 11 -17.79 -10.53 13.27
C VAL A 11 -19.07 -10.47 12.44
N ALA A 12 -18.97 -10.29 11.11
CA ALA A 12 -20.15 -10.23 10.25
C ALA A 12 -20.99 -11.52 10.30
N GLU A 13 -20.35 -12.68 10.21
CA GLU A 13 -21.01 -13.99 10.27
C GLU A 13 -21.65 -14.24 11.64
N VAL A 14 -20.90 -13.98 12.72
CA VAL A 14 -21.36 -14.17 14.10
C VAL A 14 -22.61 -13.33 14.39
N LEU A 15 -22.63 -12.07 13.94
CA LEU A 15 -23.80 -11.20 14.07
C LEU A 15 -24.96 -11.65 13.17
N ALA A 16 -24.69 -12.05 11.91
CA ALA A 16 -25.71 -12.59 11.02
C ALA A 16 -26.38 -13.86 11.60
N CYS A 17 -25.63 -14.68 12.34
CA CYS A 17 -26.14 -15.84 13.08
C CYS A 17 -26.81 -15.50 14.42
N GLY A 18 -26.87 -14.22 14.81
CA GLY A 18 -27.42 -13.77 16.09
C GLY A 18 -26.65 -14.32 17.29
N ARG A 19 -25.32 -14.44 17.17
CA ARG A 19 -24.45 -14.96 18.22
C ARG A 19 -23.59 -13.82 18.76
N PRO A 20 -23.39 -13.73 20.09
CA PRO A 20 -22.39 -12.83 20.63
C PRO A 20 -20.98 -13.38 20.46
N LEU A 21 -19.98 -12.50 20.44
CA LEU A 21 -18.56 -12.80 20.25
C LEU A 21 -17.72 -12.46 21.49
N LEU A 22 -17.01 -13.44 22.04
CA LEU A 22 -15.91 -13.18 22.98
C LEU A 22 -14.59 -13.22 22.21
N ALA A 23 -13.93 -12.06 22.12
CA ALA A 23 -12.66 -11.94 21.45
C ALA A 23 -11.52 -12.32 22.40
N THR A 24 -10.66 -13.26 22.03
CA THR A 24 -9.53 -13.70 22.88
C THR A 24 -8.17 -13.17 22.42
N CYS A 25 -8.12 -12.60 21.22
CA CYS A 25 -6.92 -11.99 20.67
C CYS A 25 -7.29 -10.78 19.81
N CYS A 26 -6.48 -9.72 19.87
CA CYS A 26 -6.63 -8.52 19.04
C CYS A 26 -5.26 -8.11 18.52
N LEU A 27 -5.03 -8.31 17.21
CA LEU A 27 -3.84 -7.78 16.57
C LEU A 27 -4.07 -6.28 16.36
N ARG A 28 -3.34 -5.45 17.10
CA ARG A 28 -3.43 -3.97 17.07
C ARG A 28 -3.63 -3.46 15.63
N GLY A 29 -4.62 -2.58 15.42
CA GLY A 29 -4.95 -2.02 14.10
C GLY A 29 -6.45 -2.18 13.77
N GLN A 30 -6.76 -2.75 12.60
CA GLN A 30 -8.14 -2.90 12.11
C GLN A 30 -9.04 -3.70 13.06
N GLU A 31 -8.50 -4.71 13.75
CA GLU A 31 -9.25 -5.55 14.69
C GLU A 31 -9.66 -4.80 15.96
N SER A 32 -8.95 -3.72 16.32
CA SER A 32 -9.30 -2.89 17.46
C SER A 32 -10.61 -2.11 17.24
N PHE A 33 -10.93 -1.77 15.99
CA PHE A 33 -12.24 -1.19 15.64
C PHE A 33 -13.37 -2.20 15.80
N ASN A 34 -13.13 -3.46 15.42
CA ASN A 34 -14.13 -4.52 15.55
C ASN A 34 -14.42 -4.85 17.01
N VAL A 35 -13.38 -4.89 17.87
CA VAL A 35 -13.55 -5.04 19.32
C VAL A 35 -14.39 -3.91 19.90
N ARG A 36 -14.03 -2.66 19.59
CA ARG A 36 -14.81 -1.50 20.05
C ARG A 36 -16.27 -1.57 19.58
N PHE A 37 -16.49 -1.97 18.33
CA PHE A 37 -17.84 -2.10 17.77
C PHE A 37 -18.69 -3.11 18.54
N ILE A 38 -18.16 -4.32 18.82
CA ILE A 38 -18.93 -5.36 19.53
C ILE A 38 -19.20 -4.99 21.00
N GLU A 39 -18.29 -4.25 21.63
CA GLU A 39 -18.44 -3.76 23.01
C GLU A 39 -19.48 -2.64 23.11
N GLU A 40 -19.38 -1.63 22.23
CA GLU A 40 -20.29 -0.50 22.17
C GLU A 40 -21.74 -0.93 21.95
N HIS A 41 -21.93 -1.93 21.08
CA HIS A 41 -23.25 -2.50 20.79
C HIS A 41 -23.68 -3.60 21.76
N LYS A 42 -22.85 -3.92 22.76
CA LYS A 42 -23.12 -4.95 23.79
C LYS A 42 -23.44 -6.32 23.17
N VAL A 43 -22.75 -6.68 22.09
CA VAL A 43 -22.86 -7.96 21.37
C VAL A 43 -21.60 -8.81 21.52
N GLY A 44 -20.62 -8.33 22.28
CA GLY A 44 -19.38 -9.04 22.55
C GLY A 44 -18.44 -8.19 23.39
N ARG A 45 -17.26 -8.75 23.68
CA ARG A 45 -16.16 -8.02 24.33
C ARG A 45 -14.83 -8.70 24.11
N LEU A 46 -13.74 -7.98 24.31
CA LEU A 46 -12.42 -8.58 24.47
C LEU A 46 -12.31 -9.22 25.86
N VAL A 47 -11.80 -10.43 25.93
CA VAL A 47 -11.58 -11.19 27.16
C VAL A 47 -10.16 -11.72 27.14
N HIS A 48 -9.42 -11.52 28.21
CA HIS A 48 -8.11 -12.14 28.38
C HIS A 48 -8.26 -13.65 28.60
N GLU A 49 -7.21 -14.41 28.27
CA GLU A 49 -7.28 -15.89 28.26
C GLU A 49 -7.59 -16.50 29.64
N ASP A 50 -7.07 -15.90 30.71
CA ASP A 50 -7.32 -16.26 32.10
C ASP A 50 -8.76 -15.94 32.56
N GLU A 51 -9.41 -14.96 31.94
CA GLU A 51 -10.80 -14.57 32.23
C GLU A 51 -11.83 -15.27 31.34
N LEU A 52 -11.40 -16.05 30.35
CA LEU A 52 -12.30 -16.63 29.35
C LEU A 52 -13.30 -17.61 29.96
N CYS A 53 -12.84 -18.58 30.76
CA CYS A 53 -13.73 -19.58 31.37
C CYS A 53 -14.77 -18.92 32.29
N PRO A 54 -14.39 -18.03 33.24
CA PRO A 54 -15.35 -17.28 34.04
C PRO A 54 -16.34 -16.45 33.21
N ALA A 55 -15.88 -15.83 32.11
CA ALA A 55 -16.74 -15.04 31.24
C ALA A 55 -17.80 -15.88 30.51
N VAL A 56 -17.41 -17.07 30.06
CA VAL A 56 -18.31 -18.03 29.40
C VAL A 56 -19.33 -18.56 30.41
N GLU A 57 -18.89 -18.97 31.60
CA GLU A 57 -19.75 -19.48 32.67
C GLU A 57 -20.79 -18.44 33.11
N ALA A 58 -20.37 -17.19 33.32
CA ALA A 58 -21.26 -16.10 33.68
C ALA A 58 -22.39 -15.88 32.66
N LEU A 59 -22.08 -15.95 31.35
CA LEU A 59 -23.07 -15.82 30.29
C LEU A 59 -24.02 -17.01 30.20
N PHE A 60 -23.59 -18.21 30.55
CA PHE A 60 -24.47 -19.38 30.61
C PHE A 60 -25.34 -19.41 31.86
N ALA A 61 -24.85 -18.86 32.97
CA ALA A 61 -25.60 -18.70 34.22
C ALA A 61 -26.75 -17.69 34.07
N ASP A 62 -26.53 -16.59 33.34
CA ASP A 62 -27.55 -15.59 33.02
C ASP A 62 -28.11 -15.76 31.59
N ARG A 63 -29.07 -16.68 31.46
CA ARG A 63 -29.77 -16.97 30.20
C ARG A 63 -30.48 -15.75 29.60
N ALA A 64 -30.98 -14.85 30.45
CA ALA A 64 -31.70 -13.66 30.00
C ALA A 64 -30.73 -12.65 29.35
N ALA A 65 -29.62 -12.37 30.02
CA ALA A 65 -28.57 -11.51 29.47
C ALA A 65 -28.00 -12.06 28.16
N LEU A 66 -27.80 -13.38 28.07
CA LEU A 66 -27.35 -14.02 26.84
C LEU A 66 -28.39 -13.90 25.71
N ALA A 67 -29.67 -14.10 26.00
CA ALA A 67 -30.75 -13.95 25.02
C ALA A 67 -30.82 -12.50 24.51
N ASP A 68 -30.68 -11.51 25.39
CA ASP A 68 -30.64 -10.10 25.02
C ASP A 68 -29.42 -9.77 24.13
N MET A 69 -28.25 -10.34 24.42
CA MET A 69 -27.07 -10.21 23.57
C MET A 69 -27.29 -10.84 22.19
N GLN A 70 -27.96 -12.00 22.13
CA GLN A 70 -28.28 -12.68 20.87
C GLN A 70 -29.29 -11.88 20.04
N ALA A 71 -30.30 -11.27 20.68
CA ALA A 71 -31.27 -10.40 20.02
C ALA A 71 -30.59 -9.17 19.41
N ARG A 72 -29.70 -8.50 20.17
CA ARG A 72 -28.90 -7.37 19.64
C ARG A 72 -28.01 -7.79 18.48
N ALA A 73 -27.32 -8.93 18.61
CA ALA A 73 -26.49 -9.47 17.55
C ALA A 73 -27.31 -9.75 16.28
N TRP A 74 -28.48 -10.36 16.45
CA TRP A 74 -29.39 -10.67 15.34
C TRP A 74 -29.86 -9.43 14.59
N ALA A 75 -30.19 -8.36 15.33
CA ALA A 75 -30.63 -7.08 14.78
C ALA A 75 -29.51 -6.34 14.02
N LEU A 76 -28.26 -6.47 14.47
CA LEU A 76 -27.10 -5.87 13.81
C LEU A 76 -26.59 -6.69 12.60
N GLY A 77 -26.89 -7.99 12.56
CA GLY A 77 -26.47 -8.88 11.50
C GLY A 77 -27.09 -8.53 10.14
N ARG A 78 -26.24 -8.16 9.16
CA ARG A 78 -26.66 -7.87 7.78
C ARG A 78 -26.53 -9.09 6.88
N ARG A 79 -27.59 -9.89 6.79
CA ARG A 79 -27.64 -11.16 6.02
C ARG A 79 -27.59 -10.92 4.51
N ASP A 80 -28.23 -9.85 4.07
CA ASP A 80 -28.29 -9.47 2.65
C ASP A 80 -27.21 -8.44 2.26
N GLY A 81 -26.15 -8.32 3.07
CA GLY A 81 -25.10 -7.30 2.86
C GLY A 81 -24.43 -7.44 1.49
N ALA A 82 -24.08 -8.66 1.09
CA ALA A 82 -23.47 -8.93 -0.21
C ALA A 82 -24.42 -8.61 -1.36
N ALA A 83 -25.69 -9.01 -1.24
CA ALA A 83 -26.72 -8.71 -2.24
C ALA A 83 -26.95 -7.20 -2.37
N GLY A 84 -27.05 -6.47 -1.24
CA GLY A 84 -27.22 -5.02 -1.24
C GLY A 84 -26.02 -4.28 -1.83
N VAL A 85 -24.79 -4.76 -1.61
CA VAL A 85 -23.60 -4.20 -2.28
C VAL A 85 -23.62 -4.47 -3.79
N ALA A 86 -24.01 -5.69 -4.20
CA ALA A 86 -24.14 -6.03 -5.61
C ALA A 86 -25.21 -5.19 -6.32
N GLU A 87 -26.36 -4.98 -5.68
CA GLU A 87 -27.43 -4.12 -6.17
C GLU A 87 -26.99 -2.65 -6.24
N ALA A 88 -26.32 -2.15 -5.21
CA ALA A 88 -25.76 -0.80 -5.23
C ALA A 88 -24.72 -0.62 -6.35
N ALA A 89 -23.85 -1.61 -6.54
CA ALA A 89 -22.85 -1.60 -7.62
C ALA A 89 -23.51 -1.66 -9.01
N LEU A 90 -24.57 -2.46 -9.16
CA LEU A 90 -25.34 -2.54 -10.40
C LEU A 90 -26.08 -1.23 -10.69
N THR A 91 -26.73 -0.66 -9.69
CA THR A 91 -27.41 0.64 -9.77
C THR A 91 -26.41 1.75 -10.12
N PHE A 92 -25.23 1.73 -9.50
CA PHE A 92 -24.14 2.64 -9.84
C PHE A 92 -23.69 2.45 -11.29
N ALA A 93 -23.44 1.23 -11.74
CA ALA A 93 -23.02 0.94 -13.11
C ALA A 93 -24.10 1.31 -14.16
N GLN A 94 -25.38 1.22 -13.80
CA GLN A 94 -26.49 1.58 -14.69
C GLN A 94 -26.75 3.10 -14.72
N SER A 95 -26.58 3.78 -13.59
CA SER A 95 -26.70 5.25 -13.49
C SER A 95 -25.45 5.97 -14.03
N HIS A 96 -24.32 5.27 -14.06
CA HIS A 96 -23.13 5.70 -14.78
C HIS A 96 -23.24 5.24 -16.23
N THR A 97 -23.80 6.11 -17.09
CA THR A 97 -23.45 6.06 -18.52
C THR A 97 -21.92 6.07 -18.58
N PRO A 98 -21.25 5.05 -19.16
CA PRO A 98 -19.83 5.15 -19.43
C PRO A 98 -19.65 6.47 -20.15
N GLN A 99 -18.92 7.40 -19.54
CA GLN A 99 -18.71 8.71 -20.12
C GLN A 99 -18.06 8.46 -21.48
N GLN A 100 -18.86 8.52 -22.55
CA GLN A 100 -18.39 8.26 -23.89
C GLN A 100 -17.30 9.29 -24.11
N PRO A 101 -16.05 8.86 -24.33
CA PRO A 101 -14.90 9.75 -24.26
C PRO A 101 -15.11 10.90 -25.23
N ASP A 102 -15.02 12.12 -24.73
CA ASP A 102 -15.13 13.33 -25.54
C ASP A 102 -14.09 13.26 -26.67
N THR A 103 -14.58 13.09 -27.89
CA THR A 103 -13.89 13.15 -29.20
C THR A 103 -13.03 11.93 -29.64
N PRO A 104 -13.35 11.30 -30.79
CA PRO A 104 -12.61 10.14 -31.34
C PRO A 104 -11.16 10.45 -31.76
N ARG A 105 -10.77 11.73 -31.88
CA ARG A 105 -9.38 12.13 -32.17
C ARG A 105 -8.46 12.04 -30.94
N LEU A 106 -8.99 12.25 -29.73
CA LEU A 106 -8.17 12.30 -28.51
C LEU A 106 -7.83 10.89 -28.00
N GLU A 107 -8.71 9.92 -28.23
CA GLU A 107 -8.50 8.50 -27.90
C GLU A 107 -7.41 7.84 -28.73
N TRP A 108 -7.40 8.07 -30.05
CA TRP A 108 -6.34 7.56 -30.92
C TRP A 108 -4.97 8.13 -30.53
N LEU A 109 -4.91 9.41 -30.17
CA LEU A 109 -3.71 10.04 -29.62
C LEU A 109 -3.32 9.44 -28.27
N ARG A 110 -4.29 9.13 -27.40
CA ARG A 110 -4.04 8.48 -26.10
C ARG A 110 -3.52 7.06 -26.28
N HIS A 111 -4.05 6.27 -27.21
CA HIS A 111 -3.54 4.94 -27.53
C HIS A 111 -2.15 4.96 -28.16
N ILE A 112 -1.87 5.91 -29.04
CA ILE A 112 -0.51 6.13 -29.56
C ILE A 112 0.41 6.54 -28.42
N ALA A 113 0.00 7.46 -27.55
CA ALA A 113 0.78 7.86 -26.38
C ALA A 113 1.04 6.68 -25.46
N GLN A 114 0.05 5.86 -25.13
CA GLN A 114 0.21 4.63 -24.33
C GLN A 114 1.21 3.66 -24.97
N ARG A 115 1.12 3.45 -26.29
CA ARG A 115 2.03 2.55 -27.02
C ARG A 115 3.45 3.11 -27.11
N CYS A 116 3.59 4.41 -27.34
CA CYS A 116 4.87 5.10 -27.35
C CYS A 116 5.50 5.12 -25.96
N LEU A 117 4.76 5.44 -24.90
CA LEU A 117 5.27 5.42 -23.52
C LEU A 117 5.63 4.02 -23.07
N GLY A 118 4.82 3.00 -23.38
CA GLY A 118 5.17 1.61 -23.10
C GLY A 118 6.45 1.16 -23.83
N ASN A 119 6.68 1.67 -25.04
CA ASN A 119 7.92 1.42 -25.79
C ASN A 119 9.11 2.21 -25.23
N VAL A 120 8.90 3.45 -24.76
CA VAL A 120 9.93 4.24 -24.07
C VAL A 120 10.33 3.56 -22.77
N ASP A 121 9.37 3.05 -21.98
CA ASP A 121 9.65 2.26 -20.78
C ASP A 121 10.46 1.01 -21.17
N LYS A 122 10.03 0.21 -22.14
CA LYS A 122 10.80 -0.98 -22.58
C LYS A 122 12.20 -0.65 -23.08
N LEU A 123 12.37 0.46 -23.81
CA LEU A 123 13.65 0.90 -24.31
C LEU A 123 14.54 1.40 -23.16
N TYR A 124 13.97 2.13 -22.19
CA TYR A 124 14.66 2.58 -20.97
C TYR A 124 15.12 1.39 -20.12
N HIS A 125 14.27 0.38 -19.92
CA HIS A 125 14.61 -0.84 -19.19
C HIS A 125 15.77 -1.58 -19.85
N ARG A 126 15.77 -1.66 -21.20
CA ARG A 126 16.83 -2.33 -21.96
C ARG A 126 18.14 -1.54 -22.00
N TRP A 127 18.10 -0.23 -21.80
CA TRP A 127 19.28 0.63 -21.85
C TRP A 127 19.91 0.87 -20.48
N HIS A 128 19.15 0.72 -19.38
CA HIS A 128 19.60 1.01 -18.02
C HIS A 128 19.77 -0.22 -17.11
N ASP A 129 19.71 -1.44 -17.66
CA ASP A 129 19.90 -2.71 -16.95
C ASP A 129 19.12 -2.78 -15.62
N LEU A 130 17.84 -2.40 -15.69
CA LEU A 130 16.97 -2.30 -14.53
C LEU A 130 16.65 -3.70 -13.99
N GLN A 131 17.06 -3.98 -12.76
CA GLN A 131 16.74 -5.25 -12.11
C GLN A 131 15.39 -5.15 -11.39
N PRO A 132 14.47 -6.10 -11.62
CA PRO A 132 13.20 -6.14 -10.90
C PRO A 132 13.42 -6.47 -9.44
N ILE A 133 12.78 -5.70 -8.56
CA ILE A 133 12.81 -5.86 -7.11
C ILE A 133 11.37 -6.00 -6.63
N GLY A 134 10.96 -7.24 -6.40
CA GLY A 134 9.56 -7.55 -6.13
C GLY A 134 8.65 -7.24 -7.33
N GLU A 135 7.39 -6.94 -7.05
CA GLU A 135 6.36 -6.78 -8.09
C GLU A 135 6.25 -5.34 -8.64
N VAL A 136 6.61 -4.35 -7.82
CA VAL A 136 6.27 -2.94 -8.09
C VAL A 136 7.48 -2.03 -8.29
N LEU A 137 8.70 -2.55 -8.13
CA LEU A 137 9.92 -1.75 -8.16
C LEU A 137 10.95 -2.31 -9.13
N TYR A 138 11.67 -1.40 -9.77
CA TYR A 138 12.93 -1.67 -10.46
C TYR A 138 14.04 -0.84 -9.85
N VAL A 139 15.25 -1.37 -9.91
CA VAL A 139 16.47 -0.67 -9.49
C VAL A 139 17.49 -0.67 -10.61
N GLY A 140 17.93 0.52 -10.99
CA GLY A 140 19.05 0.73 -11.90
C GLY A 140 20.29 1.20 -11.16
N ARG A 141 21.47 0.85 -11.66
CA ARG A 141 22.74 1.33 -11.12
C ARG A 141 23.26 2.49 -11.96
N THR A 142 23.59 3.62 -11.32
CA THR A 142 24.16 4.78 -12.00
C THR A 142 25.27 5.43 -11.18
N ARG A 143 26.12 6.23 -11.83
CA ARG A 143 27.15 7.03 -11.14
C ARG A 143 26.61 8.40 -10.80
N TYR A 144 26.77 8.81 -9.56
CA TYR A 144 26.38 10.13 -9.09
C TYR A 144 27.28 11.21 -9.71
N ARG A 145 26.67 12.25 -10.29
CA ARG A 145 27.36 13.38 -10.93
C ARG A 145 27.03 14.74 -10.30
N GLY A 146 26.36 14.73 -9.15
CA GLY A 146 26.01 15.95 -8.42
C GLY A 146 27.12 16.40 -7.46
N PRO A 147 26.91 17.51 -6.74
CA PRO A 147 27.83 17.97 -5.70
C PRO A 147 27.89 16.98 -4.53
N ALA A 148 28.99 16.93 -3.79
CA ALA A 148 29.06 16.06 -2.61
C ALA A 148 27.92 16.36 -1.62
N MET A 149 27.27 15.31 -1.09
CA MET A 149 26.15 15.42 -0.17
C MET A 149 26.43 14.61 1.09
N THR A 150 25.96 15.10 2.24
CA THR A 150 25.99 14.39 3.51
C THR A 150 24.56 14.21 4.00
N PHE A 151 24.20 12.98 4.34
CA PHE A 151 22.87 12.63 4.85
C PHE A 151 22.84 12.72 6.38
N ALA A 152 21.63 12.70 6.94
CA ALA A 152 21.42 12.89 8.39
C ALA A 152 22.02 11.76 9.24
N ASP A 153 22.22 10.58 8.66
CA ASP A 153 22.89 9.44 9.31
C ASP A 153 24.42 9.46 9.15
N GLY A 154 24.98 10.53 8.58
CA GLY A 154 26.41 10.68 8.34
C GLY A 154 26.90 10.05 7.03
N THR A 155 26.03 9.39 6.26
CA THR A 155 26.39 8.84 4.94
C THR A 155 26.87 9.97 4.03
N GLN A 156 28.02 9.79 3.39
CA GLN A 156 28.56 10.75 2.42
C GLN A 156 28.43 10.19 1.01
N LEU A 157 27.88 11.00 0.11
CA LEU A 157 27.78 10.70 -1.32
C LEU A 157 28.69 11.66 -2.08
N LYS A 158 29.66 11.11 -2.82
CA LYS A 158 30.65 11.86 -3.58
C LYS A 158 30.42 11.73 -5.08
N PRO A 159 30.85 12.72 -5.90
CA PRO A 159 30.86 12.58 -7.35
C PRO A 159 31.64 11.33 -7.76
N GLY A 160 31.02 10.48 -8.59
CA GLY A 160 31.59 9.21 -9.04
C GLY A 160 31.10 7.98 -8.29
N ASP A 161 30.53 8.14 -7.09
CA ASP A 161 29.97 7.02 -6.31
C ASP A 161 28.81 6.36 -7.05
N PHE A 162 28.62 5.06 -6.79
CA PHE A 162 27.47 4.35 -7.32
C PHE A 162 26.23 4.59 -6.47
N MET A 163 25.12 4.82 -7.16
CA MET A 163 23.81 5.00 -6.56
C MET A 163 22.76 4.17 -7.29
N GLY A 164 21.74 3.74 -6.56
CA GLY A 164 20.57 3.06 -7.11
C GLY A 164 19.49 4.06 -7.52
N THR A 165 18.95 3.93 -8.72
CA THR A 165 17.76 4.67 -9.16
C THR A 165 16.55 3.75 -9.08
N LEU A 166 15.60 4.12 -8.24
CA LEU A 166 14.35 3.40 -8.03
C LEU A 166 13.31 3.87 -9.04
N HIS A 167 12.68 2.91 -9.74
CA HIS A 167 11.59 3.16 -10.68
C HIS A 167 10.38 2.30 -10.33
N LEU A 168 9.19 2.88 -10.44
CA LEU A 168 7.94 2.13 -10.26
C LEU A 168 7.63 1.34 -11.52
N ASN A 169 7.16 0.10 -11.33
CA ASN A 169 6.69 -0.74 -12.41
C ASN A 169 5.29 -0.27 -12.87
N ASN A 170 5.27 0.63 -13.85
CA ASN A 170 4.03 1.22 -14.38
C ASN A 170 3.07 0.17 -14.97
N ALA A 171 3.57 -0.99 -15.42
CA ALA A 171 2.76 -2.04 -16.05
C ALA A 171 1.74 -2.69 -15.10
N ARG A 172 1.86 -2.49 -13.78
CA ARG A 172 0.98 -3.07 -12.76
C ARG A 172 -0.06 -2.10 -12.19
N PHE A 173 0.00 -0.81 -12.55
CA PHE A 173 -0.99 0.18 -12.12
C PHE A 173 -2.41 -0.04 -12.68
N PRO A 174 -2.61 -0.54 -13.91
CA PRO A 174 -3.96 -0.82 -14.43
C PRO A 174 -4.71 -1.90 -13.63
N ASP A 175 -4.00 -2.89 -13.07
CA ASP A 175 -4.62 -3.97 -12.26
C ASP A 175 -5.08 -3.48 -10.87
N LEU A 176 -4.64 -2.28 -10.43
CA LEU A 176 -5.03 -1.64 -9.18
C LEU A 176 -6.31 -0.79 -9.32
N GLU A 177 -6.81 -0.57 -10.54
CA GLU A 177 -8.02 0.24 -10.81
C GLU A 177 -9.34 -0.49 -10.50
N ALA A 178 -9.31 -1.82 -10.34
CA ALA A 178 -10.50 -2.61 -10.02
C ALA A 178 -10.92 -2.52 -8.54
N ASP A 179 -10.02 -2.07 -7.66
CA ASP A 179 -10.25 -1.95 -6.22
C ASP A 179 -10.66 -0.51 -5.86
N THR A 180 -11.50 -0.33 -4.83
CA THR A 180 -11.81 1.02 -4.30
C THR A 180 -10.51 1.78 -3.99
N SER A 181 -10.43 3.10 -4.23
CA SER A 181 -9.19 3.89 -4.12
C SER A 181 -8.37 3.64 -2.84
N ILE A 182 -9.03 3.34 -1.72
CA ILE A 182 -8.40 2.98 -0.43
C ILE A 182 -7.79 1.57 -0.46
N GLN A 183 -8.49 0.58 -1.01
CA GLN A 183 -8.00 -0.80 -1.12
C GLN A 183 -6.80 -0.88 -2.07
N ALA A 184 -6.89 -0.19 -3.22
CA ALA A 184 -5.78 -0.04 -4.14
C ALA A 184 -4.55 0.59 -3.46
N ALA A 185 -4.75 1.66 -2.69
CA ALA A 185 -3.67 2.31 -1.94
C ALA A 185 -3.05 1.39 -0.87
N LEU A 186 -3.86 0.61 -0.15
CA LEU A 186 -3.36 -0.35 0.85
C LEU A 186 -2.60 -1.51 0.19
N ARG A 187 -3.11 -2.04 -0.92
CA ARG A 187 -2.44 -3.08 -1.71
C ARG A 187 -1.11 -2.59 -2.26
N PHE A 188 -1.10 -1.40 -2.88
CA PHE A 188 0.13 -0.75 -3.32
C PHE A 188 1.13 -0.59 -2.17
N THR A 189 0.68 -0.08 -1.01
CA THR A 189 1.53 0.07 0.17
C THR A 189 2.15 -1.26 0.61
N ARG A 190 1.37 -2.35 0.66
CA ARG A 190 1.88 -3.69 0.99
C ARG A 190 2.93 -4.19 0.00
N LEU A 191 2.65 -4.07 -1.31
CA LEU A 191 3.57 -4.49 -2.37
C LEU A 191 4.86 -3.66 -2.38
N MET A 192 4.76 -2.36 -2.13
CA MET A 192 5.91 -1.47 -1.99
C MET A 192 6.78 -1.87 -0.80
N LEU A 193 6.17 -2.12 0.38
CA LEU A 193 6.91 -2.59 1.56
C LEU A 193 7.60 -3.94 1.31
N ALA A 194 6.93 -4.88 0.64
CA ALA A 194 7.52 -6.16 0.27
C ALA A 194 8.72 -5.97 -0.68
N SER A 195 8.59 -5.11 -1.68
CA SER A 195 9.67 -4.80 -2.63
C SER A 195 10.85 -4.11 -1.94
N MET A 196 10.61 -3.19 -0.99
CA MET A 196 11.67 -2.59 -0.17
C MET A 196 12.41 -3.60 0.71
N ARG A 197 11.72 -4.61 1.24
CA ARG A 197 12.38 -5.71 1.99
C ARG A 197 13.26 -6.56 1.08
N ILE A 198 12.79 -6.91 -0.12
CA ILE A 198 13.60 -7.62 -1.11
C ILE A 198 14.83 -6.79 -1.48
N LEU A 199 14.68 -5.47 -1.65
CA LEU A 199 15.82 -4.58 -1.91
C LEU A 199 16.83 -4.59 -0.77
N ALA A 200 16.35 -4.57 0.48
CA ALA A 200 17.22 -4.60 1.65
C ALA A 200 18.02 -5.91 1.73
N GLU A 201 17.36 -7.05 1.47
CA GLU A 201 18.01 -8.36 1.43
C GLU A 201 19.06 -8.43 0.32
N GLN A 202 18.71 -8.00 -0.90
CA GLN A 202 19.64 -7.99 -2.02
C GLN A 202 20.79 -6.99 -1.82
N GLY A 203 20.55 -5.86 -1.15
CA GLY A 203 21.57 -4.90 -0.76
C GLY A 203 22.60 -5.45 0.25
N HIS A 204 22.29 -6.57 0.91
CA HIS A 204 23.22 -7.31 1.77
C HIS A 204 23.97 -8.40 0.99
N GLN A 205 23.26 -9.18 0.18
CA GLN A 205 23.80 -10.42 -0.41
C GLN A 205 24.38 -10.28 -1.82
N ASN A 206 23.95 -9.27 -2.58
CA ASN A 206 24.32 -9.13 -4.00
C ASN A 206 25.39 -8.05 -4.18
N PRO A 207 26.58 -8.39 -4.72
CA PRO A 207 27.66 -7.44 -5.00
C PRO A 207 27.22 -6.23 -5.86
N HIS A 208 26.19 -6.43 -6.70
CA HIS A 208 25.64 -5.37 -7.54
C HIS A 208 24.96 -4.25 -6.75
N PHE A 209 24.37 -4.58 -5.58
CA PHE A 209 23.64 -3.63 -4.73
C PHE A 209 24.41 -3.25 -3.47
N SER A 210 25.40 -4.04 -3.04
CA SER A 210 26.21 -3.75 -1.85
C SER A 210 27.09 -2.50 -2.01
N GLU A 211 27.49 -2.19 -3.24
CA GLU A 211 28.31 -1.00 -3.57
C GLU A 211 27.48 0.29 -3.69
N LEU A 212 26.16 0.23 -3.56
CA LEU A 212 25.29 1.40 -3.67
C LEU A 212 25.27 2.15 -2.34
N THR A 213 25.80 3.38 -2.37
CA THR A 213 25.82 4.25 -1.18
C THR A 213 24.40 4.73 -0.82
N VAL A 214 23.63 5.09 -1.84
CA VAL A 214 22.26 5.62 -1.69
C VAL A 214 21.35 5.13 -2.80
N TYR A 215 20.06 5.18 -2.52
CA TYR A 215 18.97 5.00 -3.47
C TYR A 215 18.24 6.33 -3.68
N ASN A 216 17.93 6.67 -4.93
CA ASN A 216 17.09 7.81 -5.25
C ASN A 216 15.84 7.40 -6.02
N ALA A 217 14.80 8.21 -5.95
CA ALA A 217 13.65 8.12 -6.82
C ALA A 217 13.20 9.53 -7.21
N VAL A 218 12.62 9.69 -8.40
CA VAL A 218 11.93 10.92 -8.77
C VAL A 218 10.45 10.59 -8.89
N SER A 219 9.62 11.23 -8.07
CA SER A 219 8.17 10.99 -8.08
C SER A 219 7.39 12.30 -7.89
N TRP A 220 6.15 12.24 -8.32
CA TRP A 220 5.12 13.27 -8.20
C TRP A 220 4.07 12.95 -7.12
N LEU A 221 4.10 11.73 -6.57
CA LEU A 221 3.30 11.38 -5.40
C LEU A 221 3.74 12.33 -4.28
N GLY A 222 2.80 13.04 -3.66
CA GLY A 222 3.09 14.07 -2.65
C GLY A 222 3.99 13.55 -1.51
N PRO A 223 4.54 14.44 -0.66
CA PRO A 223 5.66 14.18 0.26
C PRO A 223 5.38 13.20 1.44
N HIS A 224 4.52 12.21 1.25
CA HIS A 224 4.23 11.14 2.19
C HIS A 224 5.40 10.14 2.36
N GLY A 225 6.43 10.19 1.50
CA GLY A 225 7.62 9.33 1.58
C GLY A 225 8.47 9.53 2.84
N ALA A 226 8.33 10.67 3.54
CA ALA A 226 9.01 10.93 4.81
C ALA A 226 8.67 9.87 5.89
N LYS A 227 7.43 9.36 5.91
CA LYS A 227 7.01 8.30 6.85
C LYS A 227 7.74 6.97 6.61
N VAL A 228 8.23 6.75 5.38
CA VAL A 228 8.91 5.53 4.95
C VAL A 228 10.44 5.68 5.06
N GLY A 229 10.94 6.90 5.25
CA GLY A 229 12.36 7.19 5.52
C GLY A 229 13.08 7.97 4.45
N PHE A 230 12.36 8.36 3.41
CA PHE A 230 12.94 9.14 2.34
C PHE A 230 13.15 10.58 2.79
N GLN A 231 14.34 11.09 2.52
CA GLN A 231 14.59 12.53 2.52
C GLN A 231 14.13 13.10 1.19
N THR A 232 13.20 14.06 1.24
CA THR A 232 12.64 14.68 0.04
C THR A 232 13.33 16.01 -0.27
N GLN A 233 13.68 16.22 -1.53
CA GLN A 233 14.19 17.49 -2.02
C GLN A 233 13.46 17.87 -3.31
N PRO A 234 13.07 19.14 -3.49
CA PRO A 234 12.50 19.59 -4.75
C PRO A 234 13.55 19.47 -5.86
N VAL A 235 13.13 19.12 -7.08
CA VAL A 235 14.05 19.14 -8.22
C VAL A 235 14.52 20.59 -8.47
N PRO A 236 15.84 20.84 -8.59
CA PRO A 236 16.38 22.17 -8.88
C PRO A 236 15.80 22.76 -10.17
N PRO A 237 15.62 24.09 -10.27
CA PRO A 237 15.14 24.72 -11.50
C PRO A 237 16.11 24.48 -12.66
N GLY A 238 15.59 24.11 -13.83
CA GLY A 238 16.39 23.85 -15.02
C GLY A 238 15.67 23.04 -16.10
N PRO A 239 16.32 22.75 -17.24
CA PRO A 239 15.71 22.04 -18.36
C PRO A 239 15.26 20.62 -17.98
N ARG A 240 15.99 19.96 -17.07
CA ARG A 240 15.60 18.65 -16.51
C ARG A 240 14.29 18.71 -15.74
N LYS A 241 14.08 19.74 -14.91
CA LYS A 241 12.83 19.94 -14.18
C LYS A 241 11.67 20.11 -15.14
N TYR A 242 11.84 20.96 -16.16
CA TYR A 242 10.82 21.20 -17.18
C TYR A 242 10.44 19.92 -17.93
N LEU A 243 11.45 19.16 -18.40
CA LEU A 243 11.22 17.91 -19.13
C LEU A 243 10.53 16.85 -18.25
N SER A 244 10.95 16.70 -16.99
CA SER A 244 10.31 15.78 -16.05
C SER A 244 8.87 16.20 -15.74
N SER A 245 8.62 17.49 -15.53
CA SER A 245 7.25 18.01 -15.34
C SER A 245 6.37 17.77 -16.55
N LEU A 246 6.89 17.96 -17.77
CA LEU A 246 6.18 17.67 -19.00
C LEU A 246 5.86 16.17 -19.12
N TYR A 247 6.85 15.30 -18.85
CA TYR A 247 6.67 13.85 -18.84
C TYR A 247 5.61 13.42 -17.81
N PHE A 248 5.69 13.90 -16.56
CA PHE A 248 4.70 13.56 -15.54
C PHE A 248 3.31 14.05 -15.93
N ARG A 249 3.16 15.29 -16.44
CA ARG A 249 1.89 15.80 -16.97
C ARG A 249 1.31 14.90 -18.05
N LEU A 250 2.17 14.42 -18.95
CA LEU A 250 1.76 13.50 -20.00
C LEU A 250 1.36 12.13 -19.42
N LEU A 251 2.06 11.64 -18.40
CA LEU A 251 1.72 10.40 -17.70
C LEU A 251 0.37 10.52 -16.96
N VAL A 252 0.12 11.64 -16.25
CA VAL A 252 -1.18 11.95 -15.64
C VAL A 252 -2.27 11.95 -16.70
N TRP A 253 -2.04 12.68 -17.79
CA TRP A 253 -3.01 12.78 -18.88
C TRP A 253 -3.29 11.43 -19.53
N THR A 254 -2.28 10.56 -19.61
CA THR A 254 -2.40 9.25 -20.25
C THR A 254 -3.09 8.23 -19.34
N PHE A 255 -2.82 8.24 -18.03
CA PHE A 255 -3.22 7.18 -17.10
C PHE A 255 -4.19 7.59 -15.99
N ALA A 256 -4.37 8.88 -15.69
CA ALA A 256 -5.35 9.30 -14.67
C ALA A 256 -6.78 9.33 -15.24
N PRO A 257 -7.80 8.89 -14.49
CA PRO A 257 -9.18 9.03 -14.89
C PRO A 257 -9.58 10.51 -14.94
N ALA A 258 -10.40 10.89 -15.93
CA ALA A 258 -10.75 12.28 -16.27
C ALA A 258 -11.42 13.09 -15.13
N GLN A 259 -11.87 12.43 -14.06
CA GLN A 259 -12.41 13.09 -12.85
C GLN A 259 -11.33 13.51 -11.84
N GLN A 260 -10.16 12.84 -11.80
CA GLN A 260 -9.04 13.15 -10.90
C GLN A 260 -8.02 14.13 -11.50
N THR A 261 -8.08 14.36 -12.81
CA THR A 261 -7.20 15.31 -13.53
C THR A 261 -7.39 16.77 -13.10
N ARG A 262 -8.54 17.16 -12.52
CA ARG A 262 -8.76 18.54 -12.03
C ARG A 262 -8.04 18.86 -10.72
N ALA A 263 -7.79 17.87 -9.85
CA ALA A 263 -7.13 18.08 -8.56
C ALA A 263 -5.58 18.01 -8.62
N SER A 264 -5.01 17.50 -9.73
CA SER A 264 -3.57 17.23 -9.87
C SER A 264 -2.85 18.14 -10.88
N ALA A 265 -3.41 19.32 -11.18
CA ALA A 265 -3.04 20.17 -12.32
C ALA A 265 -1.57 20.63 -12.39
N ASN A 266 -0.75 20.41 -11.36
CA ASN A 266 0.67 20.72 -11.42
C ASN A 266 1.53 19.72 -10.62
N PRO A 267 1.90 18.56 -11.19
CA PRO A 267 2.83 17.63 -10.56
C PRO A 267 4.18 18.33 -10.34
N GLU A 268 4.55 18.60 -9.09
CA GLU A 268 5.90 19.07 -8.77
C GLU A 268 6.82 17.85 -8.58
N PRO A 269 7.80 17.63 -9.46
CA PRO A 269 8.69 16.51 -9.34
C PRO A 269 9.55 16.68 -8.09
N THR A 270 9.53 15.65 -7.24
CA THR A 270 10.27 15.60 -5.98
C THR A 270 11.28 14.47 -6.05
N ILE A 271 12.51 14.75 -5.63
CA ILE A 271 13.58 13.76 -5.47
C ILE A 271 13.46 13.17 -4.07
N TYR A 272 13.43 11.84 -4.01
CA TYR A 272 13.44 11.06 -2.80
C TYR A 272 14.81 10.41 -2.66
N TRP A 273 15.42 10.51 -1.49
CA TRP A 273 16.70 9.88 -1.17
C TRP A 273 16.53 8.92 0.00
N LEU A 274 17.14 7.74 -0.09
CA LEU A 274 17.19 6.75 0.97
C LEU A 274 18.61 6.20 1.05
N THR A 275 19.27 6.31 2.20
CA THR A 275 20.60 5.73 2.34
C THR A 275 20.52 4.21 2.46
N ARG A 276 21.61 3.51 2.12
CA ARG A 276 21.68 2.05 2.32
C ARG A 276 21.49 1.67 3.79
N GLU A 277 22.06 2.44 4.71
CA GLU A 277 21.91 2.20 6.15
C GLU A 277 20.46 2.30 6.59
N GLN A 278 19.74 3.35 6.16
CA GLN A 278 18.32 3.51 6.47
C GLN A 278 17.45 2.41 5.85
N LEU A 279 17.77 1.98 4.62
CA LEU A 279 17.09 0.85 3.99
C LEU A 279 17.25 -0.42 4.84
N LEU A 280 18.48 -0.76 5.23
CA LEU A 280 18.76 -1.97 6.03
C LEU A 280 18.15 -1.88 7.43
N GLN A 281 18.29 -0.75 8.10
CA GLN A 281 17.75 -0.54 9.44
C GLN A 281 16.23 -0.71 9.47
N ARG A 282 15.52 -0.21 8.45
CA ARG A 282 14.05 -0.19 8.41
C ARG A 282 13.44 -1.44 7.80
N PHE A 283 14.11 -2.06 6.84
CA PHE A 283 13.54 -3.15 6.04
C PHE A 283 14.30 -4.48 6.15
N GLY A 284 15.51 -4.51 6.72
CA GLY A 284 16.32 -5.73 6.85
C GLY A 284 15.93 -6.66 8.01
N LYS A 285 15.17 -6.20 9.02
CA LYS A 285 14.81 -7.00 10.21
C LYS A 285 13.47 -7.72 10.08
N ALA A 286 13.38 -8.68 9.15
CA ALA A 286 12.35 -9.72 9.18
C ALA A 286 12.92 -11.16 9.13
N ALA A 287 14.23 -11.34 8.90
CA ALA A 287 14.83 -12.67 8.70
C ALA A 287 15.36 -13.36 9.99
N ASN A 288 15.47 -12.67 11.13
CA ASN A 288 16.15 -13.20 12.33
C ASN A 288 15.22 -13.67 13.47
N HIS A 289 13.95 -14.00 13.22
CA HIS A 289 13.06 -14.58 14.25
C HIS A 289 12.60 -16.02 13.94
N SER A 290 13.27 -16.71 13.01
CA SER A 290 12.91 -18.09 12.61
C SER A 290 13.91 -19.17 13.04
N ASN A 291 15.04 -18.81 13.69
CA ASN A 291 16.12 -19.76 14.00
C ASN A 291 16.52 -19.82 15.49
N ALA A 292 15.63 -19.41 16.40
CA ALA A 292 15.86 -19.50 17.86
C ALA A 292 14.92 -20.50 18.53
N GLY A 293 14.72 -21.66 17.90
CA GLY A 293 13.79 -22.70 18.38
C GLY A 293 14.22 -24.13 18.05
N GLU A 294 15.53 -24.39 17.93
CA GLU A 294 16.07 -25.75 17.90
C GLU A 294 17.41 -25.73 18.65
N ASN A 295 17.48 -26.54 19.71
CA ASN A 295 18.52 -26.62 20.75
C ASN A 295 18.28 -25.80 22.03
N ALA A 296 17.27 -26.23 22.80
CA ALA A 296 17.39 -26.42 24.25
C ALA A 296 16.43 -27.54 24.69
#